data_AF-A0A1F1L0D6-F1
#
_entry.id   AF-A0A1F1L0D6-F1
#
_cell.length_a   1.000
_cell.length_b   1.000
_cell.length_c   1.000
_cell.angle_alpha   90.00
_cell.angle_beta   90.00
_cell.angle_gamma   90.00
#
_symmetry.space_group_name_H-M   'P 1'
#
loop_
_entity.id
_entity.type
_entity.pdbx_description
1 polymer ?
#
loop_
_entity_poly.entity_id
_entity_poly.type
_entity_poly.pdbx_seq_one_letter_code
_entity_poly.pdbx_strand_id
1 'polypeptide(L)' 'MSKKIKLNMKFENGRVICARSPDMCNECNSKRNCETINVFYNQYNRKDILECFNNSEKRR' A
#
# COMPACT_ATOMS: atom_id res chain seq x y z
N MET A 1 14.85 4.67 -7.98
CA MET A 1 13.99 5.85 -8.23
C MET A 1 12.81 5.79 -7.29
N SER A 2 12.56 6.86 -6.54
CA SER A 2 11.36 6.98 -5.69
C SER A 2 10.15 7.22 -6.59
N LYS A 3 9.11 6.42 -6.41
CA LYS A 3 7.83 6.57 -7.12
C LYS A 3 6.81 7.21 -6.20
N LYS A 4 6.02 8.12 -6.75
CA LYS A 4 4.92 8.79 -6.04
C LYS A 4 3.61 8.09 -6.37
N ILE A 5 2.82 7.79 -5.34
CA ILE A 5 1.43 7.32 -5.47
C ILE A 5 0.53 8.14 -4.55
N LYS A 6 -0.75 8.21 -4.91
CA LYS A 6 -1.79 8.82 -4.08
C LYS A 6 -2.56 7.70 -3.40
N LEU A 7 -2.67 7.73 -2.08
CA LEU A 7 -3.44 6.76 -1.30
C LEU A 7 -4.45 7.47 -0.42
N ASN A 8 -5.57 6.81 -0.15
CA ASN A 8 -6.45 7.13 0.95
C ASN A 8 -6.02 6.30 2.15
N MET A 9 -5.64 6.97 3.24
CA MET A 9 -5.11 6.34 4.45
C MET A 9 -6.00 6.64 5.64
N LYS A 10 -6.31 5.63 6.45
CA LYS A 10 -7.02 5.77 7.72
C LYS A 10 -6.04 5.59 8.86
N PHE A 11 -6.08 6.53 9.81
CA PHE A 11 -5.28 6.49 11.03
C PHE A 11 -6.14 6.17 12.24
N GLU A 12 -5.59 5.39 13.16
CA GLU A 12 -6.17 5.14 14.48
C GLU A 12 -5.02 5.09 15.48
N ASN A 13 -5.05 5.95 16.50
CA ASN A 13 -3.99 6.06 17.51
C ASN A 13 -2.58 6.25 16.91
N GLY A 14 -2.47 7.08 15.86
CA GLY A 14 -1.21 7.34 15.15
C GLY A 14 -0.72 6.21 14.25
N ARG A 15 -1.49 5.12 14.07
CA ARG A 15 -1.13 3.99 13.22
C ARG A 15 -1.99 3.95 11.97
N VAL A 16 -1.41 3.52 10.86
CA VAL A 16 -2.12 3.29 9.60
C VAL A 16 -2.88 1.96 9.71
N ILE A 17 -4.20 2.01 9.71
CA ILE A 17 -5.06 0.81 9.75
C ILE A 17 -5.67 0.47 8.38
N CYS A 18 -5.64 1.41 7.44
CA CYS A 18 -6.01 1.17 6.05
C CYS A 18 -5.20 2.09 5.15
N ALA A 19 -4.72 1.58 4.02
CA ALA A 19 -4.11 2.35 2.95
C ALA A 19 -4.53 1.74 1.61
N ARG A 20 -5.36 2.45 0.85
CA ARG A 20 -5.94 1.97 -0.41
C ARG A 20 -5.76 3.02 -1.50
N SER A 21 -5.66 2.59 -2.76
CA SER A 21 -5.78 3.51 -3.89
C SER A 21 -7.14 4.23 -3.84
N PRO A 22 -7.22 5.50 -4.25
CA PRO A 22 -8.46 6.27 -4.22
C PRO A 22 -9.65 5.55 -4.85
N ASP A 23 -9.42 4.90 -5.99
CA ASP A 23 -10.45 4.19 -6.76
C ASP A 23 -10.99 2.96 -6.02
N MET A 24 -10.14 2.31 -5.22
CA MET A 24 -10.50 1.16 -4.37
C MET A 24 -11.25 1.56 -3.10
N CYS A 25 -11.42 2.87 -2.85
CA CYS A 25 -12.10 3.40 -1.67
C CYS A 25 -13.60 3.68 -1.93
N ASN A 26 -14.06 3.53 -3.18
CA ASN A 26 -15.45 3.78 -3.58
C ASN A 26 -16.44 2.83 -2.90
N GLU A 27 -15.98 1.64 -2.51
CA GLU A 27 -16.79 0.61 -1.84
C GLU A 27 -16.68 0.65 -0.30
N CYS A 28 -15.96 1.62 0.28
CA CYS A 28 -15.82 1.71 1.74
C CYS A 28 -17.07 2.36 2.38
N ASN A 29 -17.77 1.59 3.21
CA ASN A 29 -18.95 2.03 3.98
C ASN A 29 -18.70 3.28 4.85
N SER A 30 -17.45 3.57 5.22
CA SER A 30 -17.08 4.77 5.95
C SER A 30 -15.91 5.49 5.28
N LYS A 31 -16.23 6.53 4.51
CA LYS A 31 -15.25 7.49 3.98
C LYS A 31 -14.78 8.49 5.03
N ARG A 32 -15.46 8.59 6.18
CA ARG A 32 -15.38 9.72 7.12
C ARG A 32 -14.03 9.89 7.83
N ASN A 33 -13.11 8.94 7.74
CA ASN A 33 -11.80 9.02 8.40
C ASN A 33 -10.64 8.60 7.47
N CYS A 34 -10.84 8.65 6.15
CA CYS A 34 -9.78 8.39 5.18
C CYS A 34 -9.23 9.72 4.65
N GLU A 35 -7.96 9.97 4.88
CA GLU A 35 -7.24 11.14 4.38
C GLU A 35 -6.52 10.81 3.07
N THR A 36 -6.60 11.68 2.08
CA THR A 36 -5.88 11.50 0.83
C THR A 36 -4.45 12.03 0.96
N ILE A 37 -3.47 11.13 0.93
CA ILE A 37 -2.05 11.41 1.16
C ILE A 37 -1.23 11.04 -0.07
N ASN A 38 -0.25 11.88 -0.37
CA ASN A 38 0.80 11.56 -1.35
C ASN A 38 1.92 10.82 -0.64
N VAL A 39 2.20 9.59 -1.10
CA VAL A 39 3.25 8.73 -0.55
C VAL A 39 4.31 8.45 -1.59
N PHE A 40 5.54 8.34 -1.11
CA PHE A 40 6.72 8.05 -1.91
C PHE A 40 7.27 6.70 -1.48
N TYR A 41 7.56 5.83 -2.45
CA TYR A 41 8.11 4.52 -2.17
C TYR A 41 9.27 4.20 -3.12
N ASN A 42 10.22 3.44 -2.60
CA ASN A 42 11.25 2.85 -3.43
C ASN A 42 10.70 1.54 -3.98
N GLN A 43 10.46 1.50 -5.28
CA GLN A 43 10.04 0.26 -5.91
C GLN A 43 11.20 -0.73 -5.86
N TYR A 44 10.94 -1.94 -5.36
CA TYR A 44 11.86 -3.06 -5.48
C TYR A 44 12.21 -3.28 -6.96
N ASN A 45 13.47 -3.61 -7.22
CA ASN A 45 13.85 -3.94 -8.58
C ASN A 45 13.14 -5.26 -9.00
N ARG A 46 12.96 -5.49 -10.30
CA ARG A 46 12.24 -6.67 -10.79
C ARG A 46 12.88 -7.99 -10.33
N LYS A 47 14.21 -8.02 -10.16
CA LYS A 47 14.96 -9.19 -9.71
C LYS A 47 14.61 -9.52 -8.25
N ASP A 48 14.61 -8.54 -7.35
CA ASP A 48 14.26 -8.70 -5.94
C ASP A 48 12.80 -9.15 -5.78
N ILE A 49 11.89 -8.61 -6.61
CA ILE A 49 10.49 -9.03 -6.63
C ILE A 49 10.38 -10.50 -7.04
N LEU A 50 11.04 -10.90 -8.13
CA LEU A 50 11.05 -12.29 -8.60
C LEU A 50 11.70 -13.23 -7.59
N GLU A 51 12.77 -12.79 -6.92
CA GLU A 51 13.43 -13.54 -5.85
C GLU A 51 12.51 -13.72 -4.64
N CYS A 52 11.77 -12.69 -4.25
CA CYS A 52 10.77 -12.76 -3.19
C CYS A 52 9.64 -13.75 -3.52
N PHE A 53 9.07 -13.69 -4.73
CA PHE A 53 8.06 -14.65 -5.19
C PHE A 53 8.62 -16.06 -5.42
N ASN A 54 9.91 -16.20 -5.74
CA ASN A 54 10.57 -17.51 -5.79
C ASN A 54 10.84 -18.08 -4.39
N ASN A 55 10.89 -17.23 -3.36
CA ASN A 55 11.03 -17.60 -1.96
C ASN A 55 9.69 -17.78 -1.23
N SER A 56 8.55 -17.47 -1.84
CA SER A 56 7.26 -17.94 -1.35
C SER A 56 7.10 -19.43 -1.67
N GLU A 57 7.42 -20.29 -0.70
CA GLU A 57 6.92 -21.67 -0.59
C GLU A 57 7.48 -22.74 -1.55
N LYS A 58 8.79 -22.98 -1.53
CA LYS A 58 9.33 -24.31 -1.94
C LYS A 58 9.71 -25.25 -0.78
N ARG A 59 9.73 -24.82 0.48
CA ARG A 59 10.01 -25.70 1.64
C ARG A 59 9.44 -25.16 2.96
N ARG A 60 8.19 -25.48 3.31
CA ARG A 60 7.81 -26.46 4.36
C ARG A 60 6.32 -26.40 4.67
#